data_AF-D6WBC0-F1
#
_entry.id   AF-D6WBC0-F1
#
_cell.length_a   1.000
_cell.length_b   1.000
_cell.length_c   1.000
_cell.angle_alpha   90.00
_cell.angle_beta   90.00
_cell.angle_gamma   90.00
#
_symmetry.space_group_name_H-M   'P 1'
#
loop_
_entity.id
_entity.type
_entity.pdbx_description
1 polymer ?
#
loop_
_entity_poly.entity_id
_entity_poly.type
_entity_poly.pdbx_seq_one_letter_code
_entity_poly.pdbx_strand_id
1 'polypeptide(L)'
;MARPIVILCVLFAFANAKHFSPRDLIDEATRQLEELKQIVHGDILVAHDDLSDLVIAFKTYADTNQKQAIVAVQQEAQSIDSQLQTVKDLGHAAGVDISSCINVREPLLRKLPGHYAQAISNCTYGLDGEADAIAHNARYIVDVTINQVHRLELELENCKGEILCISPLITEIELNKIRLPQNIKTEVQATQSVLTTLRISVQACGNDNVAQYTTEASSILNDIINCVDRLLP
;
A
#
# COMPACT_ATOMS: atom_id res chain seq x y z
N MET A 1 60.83 15.99 -42.00
CA MET A 1 59.77 15.76 -43.00
C MET A 1 58.49 15.36 -42.25
N ALA A 2 57.54 16.28 -42.06
CA ALA A 2 56.31 16.04 -41.30
C ALA A 2 55.22 17.05 -41.69
N ARG A 3 54.85 17.10 -42.98
CA ARG A 3 53.93 18.13 -43.50
C ARG A 3 52.84 17.72 -44.52
N PRO A 4 52.38 16.46 -44.65
CA PRO A 4 51.12 16.20 -45.37
C PRO A 4 49.95 15.65 -44.53
N ILE A 5 50.15 15.23 -43.27
CA ILE A 5 49.11 14.48 -42.54
C ILE A 5 48.02 15.40 -41.92
N VAL A 6 48.35 16.65 -41.59
CA VAL A 6 47.41 17.55 -40.89
C VAL A 6 46.28 18.06 -41.81
N ILE A 7 46.49 18.10 -43.13
CA ILE A 7 45.50 18.63 -44.08
C ILE A 7 44.36 17.62 -44.33
N LEU A 8 44.62 16.31 -44.16
CA LEU A 8 43.60 15.28 -44.40
C LEU A 8 42.58 15.15 -43.24
N CYS A 9 42.98 15.42 -41.99
CA CYS A 9 42.06 15.40 -40.84
C CYS A 9 41.08 16.58 -40.83
N VAL A 10 41.46 17.74 -41.38
CA VAL A 10 40.57 18.89 -41.49
C VAL A 10 39.51 18.67 -42.58
N LEU A 11 39.88 18.03 -43.70
CA LEU A 11 38.94 17.76 -44.80
C LEU A 11 37.89 16.68 -44.45
N PHE A 12 38.19 15.72 -43.58
CA PHE A 12 37.20 14.76 -43.09
C PHE A 12 36.23 15.33 -42.04
N ALA A 13 36.63 16.39 -41.32
CA ALA A 13 35.74 17.07 -40.37
C ALA A 13 34.65 17.91 -41.07
N PHE A 14 34.96 18.48 -42.25
CA PHE A 14 33.97 19.23 -43.04
C PHE A 14 33.04 18.34 -43.88
N ALA A 15 33.44 17.11 -44.22
CA ALA A 15 32.62 16.21 -45.02
C ALA A 15 31.44 15.56 -44.25
N ASN A 16 31.48 15.56 -42.92
CA ASN A 16 30.41 15.03 -42.06
C ASN A 16 29.67 16.12 -41.26
N ALA A 17 29.98 17.39 -41.47
CA ALA A 17 29.09 18.47 -41.08
C ALA A 17 27.87 18.43 -42.02
N LYS A 18 26.96 17.47 -41.78
CA LYS A 18 25.58 17.60 -42.24
C LYS A 18 25.17 19.02 -41.88
N HIS A 19 24.83 19.81 -42.89
CA HIS A 19 24.13 21.05 -42.66
C HIS A 19 22.83 20.68 -41.93
N PHE A 20 22.87 20.73 -40.60
CA PHE A 20 21.67 20.70 -39.79
C PHE A 20 20.94 21.99 -40.12
N SER A 21 19.89 21.86 -40.92
CA SER A 21 18.95 22.93 -41.12
C SER A 21 18.29 23.23 -39.78
N PRO A 22 17.98 24.49 -39.45
CA PRO A 22 17.11 24.82 -38.31
C PRO A 22 15.82 23.98 -38.27
N ARG A 23 15.28 23.59 -39.44
CA ARG A 23 14.15 22.66 -39.56
C ARG A 23 14.43 21.28 -38.99
N ASP A 24 15.61 20.72 -39.22
CA ASP A 24 15.96 19.37 -38.76
C ASP A 24 16.00 19.28 -37.23
N LEU A 25 16.35 20.39 -36.55
CA LEU A 25 16.37 20.47 -35.08
C LEU A 25 14.96 20.61 -34.49
N ILE A 26 14.06 21.33 -35.15
CA ILE A 26 12.65 21.44 -34.73
C ILE A 26 11.95 20.09 -34.89
N ASP A 27 12.15 19.43 -36.03
CA ASP A 27 11.54 18.13 -36.32
C ASP A 27 12.04 17.07 -35.33
N GLU A 28 13.34 17.08 -35.01
CA GLU A 28 13.92 16.19 -34.02
C GLU A 28 13.40 16.47 -32.60
N ALA A 29 13.32 17.73 -32.17
CA ALA A 29 12.77 18.07 -30.86
C ALA A 29 11.29 17.65 -30.73
N THR A 30 10.49 17.87 -31.78
CA THR A 30 9.09 17.47 -31.84
C THR A 30 8.94 15.95 -31.76
N ARG A 31 9.77 15.22 -32.53
CA ARG A 31 9.79 13.74 -32.52
C ARG A 31 10.17 13.20 -31.15
N GLN A 32 11.21 13.73 -30.52
CA GLN A 32 11.64 13.28 -29.20
C GLN A 32 10.62 13.62 -28.11
N LEU A 33 9.90 14.74 -28.24
CA LEU A 33 8.86 15.13 -27.31
C LEU A 33 7.64 14.21 -27.40
N GLU A 34 7.23 13.84 -28.61
CA GLU A 34 6.16 12.85 -28.82
C GLU A 34 6.57 11.47 -28.29
N GLU A 35 7.82 11.07 -28.49
CA GLU A 35 8.38 9.85 -27.89
C GLU A 35 8.35 9.91 -26.36
N LEU A 36 8.77 11.02 -25.75
CA LEU A 36 8.71 11.25 -24.31
C LEU A 36 7.26 11.14 -23.80
N LYS A 37 6.32 11.77 -24.50
CA LYS A 37 4.89 11.75 -24.16
C LYS A 37 4.34 10.32 -24.16
N GLN A 38 4.67 9.53 -25.17
CA GLN A 38 4.24 8.13 -25.27
C GLN A 38 4.82 7.28 -24.13
N ILE A 39 6.11 7.46 -23.83
CA ILE A 39 6.77 6.76 -22.72
C ILE A 39 6.08 7.11 -21.39
N VAL A 40 5.93 8.41 -21.08
CA VAL A 40 5.35 8.85 -19.81
C VAL A 40 3.89 8.41 -19.67
N HIS A 41 3.07 8.51 -20.73
CA HIS A 41 1.70 7.99 -20.68
C HIS A 41 1.66 6.48 -20.47
N GLY A 42 2.53 5.73 -21.14
CA GLY A 42 2.64 4.28 -20.95
C GLY A 42 2.97 3.94 -19.50
N ASP A 43 3.96 4.61 -18.92
CA ASP A 43 4.38 4.39 -17.54
C ASP A 43 3.31 4.81 -16.51
N ILE A 44 2.55 5.88 -16.78
CA ILE A 44 1.40 6.27 -15.94
C ILE A 44 0.34 5.16 -15.92
N LEU A 45 0.01 4.59 -17.08
CA LEU A 45 -0.96 3.49 -17.17
C LEU A 45 -0.49 2.25 -16.41
N VAL A 46 0.77 1.86 -16.58
CA VAL A 46 1.36 0.73 -15.84
C VAL A 46 1.36 1.01 -14.34
N ALA A 47 1.72 2.23 -13.92
CA ALA A 47 1.68 2.61 -12.51
C ALA A 47 0.28 2.58 -11.92
N HIS A 48 -0.76 2.92 -12.69
CA HIS A 48 -2.15 2.81 -12.24
C HIS A 48 -2.57 1.37 -11.98
N ASP A 49 -2.19 0.46 -12.88
CA ASP A 49 -2.42 -0.97 -12.74
C ASP A 49 -1.66 -1.51 -11.52
N ASP A 50 -0.36 -1.21 -11.40
CA ASP A 50 0.46 -1.61 -10.25
C ASP A 50 -0.13 -1.12 -8.92
N LEU A 51 -0.53 0.15 -8.84
CA LEU A 51 -1.17 0.71 -7.64
C LEU A 51 -2.52 0.05 -7.34
N SER A 52 -3.28 -0.34 -8.38
CA SER A 52 -4.54 -1.09 -8.23
C SER A 52 -4.28 -2.47 -7.64
N ASP A 53 -3.30 -3.19 -8.18
CA ASP A 53 -2.93 -4.53 -7.75
C ASP A 53 -2.41 -4.53 -6.31
N LEU A 54 -1.63 -3.51 -5.93
CA LEU A 54 -1.17 -3.33 -4.56
C LEU A 54 -2.33 -3.17 -3.56
N VAL A 55 -3.35 -2.38 -3.91
CA VAL A 55 -4.56 -2.20 -3.08
C VAL A 55 -5.38 -3.48 -3.00
N ILE A 56 -5.60 -4.16 -4.13
CA ILE A 56 -6.33 -5.44 -4.16
C ILE A 56 -5.62 -6.48 -3.29
N ALA A 57 -4.29 -6.57 -3.39
CA ALA A 57 -3.49 -7.49 -2.59
C ALA A 57 -3.53 -7.12 -1.10
N PHE A 58 -3.53 -5.82 -0.76
CA PHE A 58 -3.71 -5.35 0.61
C PHE A 58 -5.08 -5.75 1.17
N LYS A 59 -6.17 -5.43 0.46
CA LYS A 59 -7.54 -5.74 0.90
C LYS A 59 -7.78 -7.23 1.07
N THR A 60 -7.25 -8.04 0.15
CA THR A 60 -7.32 -9.50 0.26
C THR A 60 -6.59 -10.01 1.52
N TYR A 61 -5.41 -9.45 1.80
CA TYR A 61 -4.66 -9.77 3.02
C TYR A 61 -5.43 -9.33 4.28
N ALA A 62 -6.03 -8.13 4.26
CA ALA A 62 -6.81 -7.56 5.36
C ALA A 62 -8.04 -8.40 5.70
N ASP A 63 -8.85 -8.73 4.71
CA ASP A 63 -10.02 -9.60 4.85
C ASP A 63 -9.64 -10.99 5.38
N THR A 64 -8.54 -11.57 4.87
CA THR A 64 -8.05 -12.88 5.33
C THR A 64 -7.67 -12.84 6.82
N ASN A 65 -6.90 -11.83 7.24
CA ASN A 65 -6.47 -11.71 8.64
C ASN A 65 -7.64 -11.39 9.57
N GLN A 66 -8.58 -10.55 9.15
CA GLN A 66 -9.81 -10.28 9.90
C GLN A 66 -10.59 -11.57 10.17
N LYS A 67 -10.84 -12.35 9.10
CA LYS A 67 -11.57 -13.63 9.23
C LYS A 67 -10.84 -14.61 10.13
N GLN A 68 -9.52 -14.74 9.98
CA GLN A 68 -8.72 -15.61 10.83
C GLN A 68 -8.79 -15.21 12.31
N ALA A 69 -8.68 -13.91 12.61
CA ALA A 69 -8.78 -13.41 13.98
C ALA A 69 -10.18 -13.61 14.58
N ILE A 70 -11.25 -13.38 13.79
CA ILE A 70 -12.62 -13.67 14.24
C ILE A 70 -12.81 -15.15 14.54
N VAL A 71 -12.29 -16.04 13.69
CA VAL A 71 -12.32 -17.49 13.93
C VAL A 71 -11.56 -17.85 15.20
N ALA A 72 -10.40 -17.24 15.46
CA ALA A 72 -9.64 -17.47 16.69
C ALA A 72 -10.43 -17.05 17.94
N VAL A 73 -11.10 -15.89 17.91
CA VAL A 73 -12.02 -15.46 18.99
C VAL A 73 -13.15 -16.48 19.19
N GLN A 74 -13.76 -16.98 18.11
CA GLN A 74 -14.83 -17.98 18.19
C GLN A 74 -14.37 -19.31 18.77
N GLN A 75 -13.20 -19.80 18.37
CA GLN A 75 -12.61 -21.04 18.89
C GLN A 75 -12.32 -20.91 20.38
N GLU A 76 -11.73 -19.79 20.80
CA GLU A 76 -11.46 -19.55 22.20
C GLU A 76 -12.75 -19.36 23.01
N ALA A 77 -13.80 -18.76 22.44
CA ALA A 77 -15.13 -18.72 23.05
C ALA A 77 -15.73 -20.09 23.29
N GLN A 78 -15.62 -21.01 22.32
CA GLN A 78 -16.07 -22.39 22.50
C GLN A 78 -15.30 -23.11 23.62
N SER A 79 -13.99 -22.86 23.73
CA SER A 79 -13.16 -23.38 24.83
C SER A 79 -13.65 -22.87 26.19
N ILE A 80 -13.83 -21.55 26.33
CA ILE A 80 -14.32 -20.91 27.56
C ILE A 80 -15.72 -21.41 27.92
N ASP A 81 -16.64 -21.52 26.95
CA ASP A 81 -17.99 -22.05 27.18
C ASP A 81 -17.96 -23.51 27.66
N SER A 82 -17.08 -24.34 27.08
CA SER A 82 -16.92 -25.73 27.53
C SER A 82 -16.36 -25.82 28.95
N GLN A 83 -15.42 -24.96 29.31
CA GLN A 83 -14.87 -24.90 30.67
C GLN A 83 -15.94 -24.41 31.66
N LEU A 84 -16.72 -23.38 31.29
CA LEU A 84 -17.83 -22.91 32.09
C LEU A 84 -18.88 -24.01 32.31
N GLN A 85 -19.22 -24.79 31.27
CA GLN A 85 -20.13 -25.91 31.40
C GLN A 85 -19.60 -26.97 32.38
N THR A 86 -18.29 -27.26 32.34
CA THR A 86 -17.64 -28.17 33.30
C THR A 86 -17.80 -27.70 34.75
N VAL A 87 -17.65 -26.40 35.00
CA VAL A 87 -17.85 -25.80 36.32
C VAL A 87 -19.32 -25.91 36.76
N LYS A 88 -20.27 -25.71 35.84
CA LYS A 88 -21.69 -25.88 36.11
C LYS A 88 -22.06 -27.32 36.47
N ASP A 89 -21.51 -28.27 35.72
CA ASP A 89 -21.74 -29.70 35.95
C ASP A 89 -21.15 -30.13 37.31
N LEU A 90 -19.99 -29.58 37.69
CA LEU A 90 -19.38 -29.82 39.01
C LEU A 90 -20.26 -29.31 40.15
N GLY A 91 -20.75 -28.07 40.05
CA GLY A 91 -21.68 -27.50 41.04
C GLY A 91 -22.95 -28.33 41.17
N HIS A 92 -23.51 -28.76 40.03
CA HIS A 92 -24.69 -29.63 39.99
C HIS A 92 -24.42 -30.99 40.64
N ALA A 93 -23.30 -31.65 40.31
CA ALA A 93 -22.92 -32.93 40.88
C ALA A 93 -22.68 -32.87 42.39
N ALA A 94 -22.17 -31.74 42.90
CA ALA A 94 -22.01 -31.49 44.33
C ALA A 94 -23.32 -31.09 45.04
N GLY A 95 -24.42 -30.87 44.31
CA GLY A 95 -25.69 -30.42 44.87
C GLY A 95 -25.66 -28.98 45.39
N VAL A 96 -24.76 -28.14 44.85
CA VAL A 96 -24.53 -26.76 45.28
C VAL A 96 -25.14 -25.79 44.26
N ASP A 97 -25.88 -24.80 44.74
CA ASP A 97 -26.37 -23.70 43.90
C ASP A 97 -25.25 -22.68 43.63
N ILE A 98 -24.79 -22.65 42.38
CA ILE A 98 -23.75 -21.73 41.91
C ILE A 98 -24.30 -20.46 41.24
N SER A 99 -25.61 -20.24 41.27
CA SER A 99 -26.28 -19.11 40.58
C SER A 99 -25.66 -17.76 40.95
N SER A 100 -25.27 -17.59 42.22
CA SER A 100 -24.60 -16.38 42.73
C SER A 100 -23.25 -16.10 42.06
N CYS A 101 -22.54 -17.14 41.58
CA CYS A 101 -21.26 -17.01 40.88
C CYS A 101 -21.44 -16.67 39.40
N ILE A 102 -22.47 -17.21 38.74
CA ILE A 102 -22.63 -17.17 37.28
C ILE A 102 -23.56 -16.08 36.77
N ASN A 103 -24.61 -15.70 37.51
CA ASN A 103 -25.75 -14.91 36.98
C ASN A 103 -25.36 -13.58 36.31
N VAL A 104 -24.30 -12.93 36.78
CA VAL A 104 -23.80 -11.66 36.20
C VAL A 104 -22.67 -11.91 35.19
N ARG A 105 -21.83 -12.92 35.43
CA ARG A 105 -20.58 -13.14 34.69
C ARG A 105 -20.78 -13.92 33.39
N GLU A 106 -21.64 -14.94 33.39
CA GLU A 106 -21.92 -15.73 32.19
C GLU A 106 -22.53 -14.89 31.05
N PRO A 107 -23.50 -13.98 31.29
CA PRO A 107 -23.97 -13.08 30.23
C PRO A 107 -22.89 -12.14 29.67
N LEU A 108 -21.90 -11.76 30.49
CA LEU A 108 -20.75 -10.96 30.02
C LEU A 108 -19.86 -11.81 29.11
N LEU A 109 -19.46 -13.01 29.56
CA LEU A 109 -18.69 -13.97 28.76
C LEU A 109 -19.32 -14.21 27.38
N ARG A 110 -20.64 -14.44 27.33
CA ARG A 110 -21.36 -14.70 26.08
C ARG A 110 -21.38 -13.50 25.11
N LYS A 111 -21.19 -12.27 25.59
CA LYS A 111 -21.18 -11.06 24.76
C LYS A 111 -19.79 -10.69 24.25
N LEU A 112 -18.74 -11.07 24.97
CA LEU A 112 -17.36 -10.70 24.65
C LEU A 112 -16.91 -11.08 23.23
N PRO A 113 -17.22 -12.28 22.70
CA PRO A 113 -16.79 -12.64 21.34
C PRO A 113 -17.31 -11.66 20.28
N GLY A 114 -18.57 -11.23 20.42
CA GLY A 114 -19.18 -10.27 19.49
C GLY A 114 -18.55 -8.87 19.59
N HIS A 115 -18.22 -8.43 20.81
CA HIS A 115 -17.53 -7.16 21.04
C HIS A 115 -16.15 -7.14 20.35
N TYR A 116 -15.33 -8.17 20.57
CA TYR A 116 -13.99 -8.23 19.97
C TYR A 116 -14.04 -8.50 18.46
N ALA A 117 -15.00 -9.27 17.94
CA ALA A 117 -15.20 -9.43 16.50
C ALA A 117 -15.53 -8.08 15.81
N GLN A 118 -16.32 -7.24 16.47
CA GLN A 118 -16.61 -5.88 15.98
C GLN A 118 -15.38 -4.98 16.05
N ALA A 119 -14.61 -5.04 17.15
CA ALA A 119 -13.37 -4.27 17.30
C ALA A 119 -12.33 -4.63 16.21
N ILE A 120 -12.11 -5.93 15.96
CA ILE A 120 -11.27 -6.42 14.87
C ILE A 120 -11.75 -5.87 13.53
N SER A 121 -13.05 -5.98 13.25
CA SER A 121 -13.62 -5.51 11.98
C SER A 121 -13.42 -4.02 11.78
N ASN A 122 -13.72 -3.20 12.79
CA ASN A 122 -13.56 -1.75 12.72
C ASN A 122 -12.09 -1.35 12.52
N CYS A 123 -11.17 -2.03 13.20
CA CYS A 123 -9.73 -1.80 13.05
C CYS A 123 -9.27 -2.09 11.62
N THR A 124 -9.63 -3.26 11.07
CA THR A 124 -9.29 -3.64 9.70
C THR A 124 -9.91 -2.70 8.66
N TYR A 125 -11.19 -2.34 8.79
CA TYR A 125 -11.85 -1.42 7.86
C TYR A 125 -11.21 -0.02 7.86
N GLY A 126 -10.73 0.45 9.02
CA GLY A 126 -9.99 1.71 9.10
C GLY A 126 -8.70 1.67 8.28
N LEU A 127 -7.95 0.56 8.36
CA LEU A 127 -6.72 0.35 7.61
C LEU A 127 -6.98 0.16 6.11
N ASP A 128 -8.09 -0.46 5.72
CA ASP A 128 -8.51 -0.53 4.31
C ASP A 128 -8.76 0.86 3.72
N GLY A 129 -9.41 1.75 4.49
CA GLY A 129 -9.62 3.13 4.08
C GLY A 129 -8.31 3.93 3.95
N GLU A 130 -7.36 3.68 4.84
CA GLU A 130 -6.01 4.29 4.77
C GLU A 130 -5.24 3.80 3.54
N ALA A 131 -5.31 2.51 3.22
CA ALA A 131 -4.69 1.94 2.02
C ALA A 131 -5.24 2.57 0.73
N ASP A 132 -6.56 2.74 0.64
CA ASP A 132 -7.21 3.41 -0.49
C ASP A 132 -6.75 4.87 -0.63
N ALA A 133 -6.66 5.60 0.49
CA ALA A 133 -6.19 6.99 0.49
C ALA A 133 -4.74 7.11 0.02
N ILE A 134 -3.85 6.22 0.49
CA ILE A 134 -2.44 6.18 0.06
C ILE A 134 -2.34 5.95 -1.45
N ALA A 135 -3.03 4.94 -1.97
CA ALA A 135 -2.99 4.63 -3.40
C ALA A 135 -3.61 5.74 -4.26
N HIS A 136 -4.68 6.39 -3.79
CA HIS A 136 -5.27 7.53 -4.47
C HIS A 136 -4.29 8.71 -4.56
N ASN A 137 -3.60 9.03 -3.47
CA ASN A 137 -2.58 10.08 -3.46
C ASN A 137 -1.42 9.76 -4.40
N ALA A 138 -0.96 8.51 -4.41
CA ALA A 138 0.10 8.06 -5.32
C ALA A 138 -0.31 8.18 -6.79
N ARG A 139 -1.54 7.78 -7.14
CA ARG A 139 -2.10 7.97 -8.51
C ARG A 139 -2.10 9.44 -8.91
N TYR A 140 -2.54 10.32 -8.02
CA TYR A 140 -2.51 11.75 -8.29
C TYR A 140 -1.08 12.26 -8.58
N ILE A 141 -0.08 11.83 -7.79
CA ILE A 141 1.33 12.21 -7.99
C ILE A 141 1.86 11.69 -9.33
N VAL A 142 1.52 10.45 -9.69
CA VAL A 142 1.85 9.84 -10.98
C VAL A 142 1.22 10.65 -12.12
N ASP A 143 -0.08 10.94 -12.04
CA ASP A 143 -0.81 11.69 -13.07
C ASP A 143 -0.21 13.07 -13.32
N VAL A 144 0.12 13.83 -12.26
CA VAL A 144 0.68 15.17 -12.44
C VAL A 144 2.09 15.18 -13.04
N THR A 145 2.75 14.02 -13.13
CA THR A 145 4.06 13.90 -13.78
C THR A 145 3.97 14.25 -15.28
N ILE A 146 2.81 14.05 -15.92
CA ILE A 146 2.60 14.44 -17.33
C ILE A 146 2.70 15.96 -17.55
N ASN A 147 2.46 16.77 -16.52
CA ASN A 147 2.52 18.23 -16.65
C ASN A 147 3.92 18.71 -17.03
N GLN A 148 4.96 17.93 -16.71
CA GLN A 148 6.32 18.22 -17.13
C GLN A 148 6.50 18.05 -18.65
N VAL A 149 5.80 17.10 -19.27
CA VAL A 149 5.76 16.92 -20.72
C VAL A 149 4.99 18.08 -21.37
N HIS A 150 3.81 18.43 -20.83
CA HIS A 150 3.03 19.57 -21.33
C HIS A 150 3.80 20.90 -21.23
N ARG A 151 4.64 21.06 -20.20
CA ARG A 151 5.53 22.23 -20.10
C ARG A 151 6.53 22.28 -21.25
N LEU A 152 7.18 21.17 -21.56
CA LEU A 152 8.13 21.08 -22.67
C LEU A 152 7.46 21.31 -24.03
N GLU A 153 6.22 20.86 -24.21
CA GLU A 153 5.40 21.16 -25.40
C GLU A 153 5.21 22.66 -25.55
N LEU A 154 4.76 23.34 -24.50
CA LEU A 154 4.56 24.79 -24.52
C LEU A 154 5.87 25.56 -24.76
N GLU A 155 6.98 25.14 -24.16
CA GLU A 155 8.28 25.77 -24.35
C GLU A 155 8.79 25.61 -25.79
N LEU A 156 8.60 24.43 -26.40
CA LEU A 156 8.97 24.16 -27.79
C LEU A 156 8.15 25.03 -28.76
N GLU A 157 6.85 25.15 -28.54
CA GLU A 157 5.97 26.04 -29.32
C GLU A 157 6.42 27.50 -29.25
N ASN A 158 6.84 27.95 -28.06
CA ASN A 158 7.28 29.32 -27.82
C ASN A 158 8.63 29.66 -28.46
N CYS A 159 9.47 28.67 -28.76
CA CYS A 159 10.77 28.89 -29.40
C CYS A 159 10.68 29.38 -30.86
N LYS A 160 9.52 29.29 -31.53
CA LYS A 160 9.27 29.80 -32.91
C LYS A 160 10.36 29.43 -33.94
N GLY A 161 11.05 28.31 -33.76
CA GLY A 161 12.11 27.84 -34.65
C GLY A 161 13.52 28.42 -34.40
N GLU A 162 13.73 29.14 -33.30
CA GLU A 162 15.05 29.67 -32.93
C GLU A 162 15.97 28.55 -32.39
N ILE A 163 17.05 28.24 -33.11
CA ILE A 163 17.98 27.14 -32.77
C ILE A 163 18.53 27.24 -31.34
N LEU A 164 18.92 28.46 -30.92
CA LEU A 164 19.48 28.71 -29.59
C LEU A 164 18.46 28.45 -28.47
N CYS A 165 17.16 28.49 -28.78
CA CYS A 165 16.07 28.17 -27.86
C CYS A 165 15.79 26.65 -27.84
N ILE A 166 15.89 25.97 -28.98
CA ILE A 166 15.52 24.54 -29.12
C ILE A 166 16.60 23.59 -28.58
N SER A 167 17.88 23.92 -28.75
CA SER A 167 18.97 23.02 -28.36
C SER A 167 18.97 22.63 -26.86
N PRO A 168 18.69 23.56 -25.92
CA PRO A 168 18.51 23.20 -24.51
C PRO A 168 17.30 22.28 -24.28
N LEU A 169 16.18 22.49 -24.99
CA LEU A 169 14.96 21.69 -24.84
C LEU A 169 15.17 20.24 -25.26
N ILE A 170 15.91 19.98 -26.34
CA ILE A 170 16.27 18.60 -26.75
C ILE A 170 17.01 17.88 -25.62
N THR A 171 17.96 18.57 -24.98
CA THR A 171 18.70 17.99 -23.86
C THR A 171 17.78 17.72 -22.67
N GLU A 172 16.85 18.62 -22.37
CA GLU A 172 15.88 18.44 -21.30
C GLU A 172 14.89 17.30 -21.58
N ILE A 173 14.44 17.14 -22.83
CA ILE A 173 13.59 16.03 -23.28
C ILE A 173 14.32 14.70 -23.06
N GLU A 174 15.56 14.56 -23.52
CA GLU A 174 16.35 13.34 -23.35
C GLU A 174 16.58 13.00 -21.87
N LEU A 175 16.83 14.01 -21.02
CA LEU A 175 16.91 13.78 -19.58
C LEU A 175 15.58 13.33 -18.98
N ASN A 176 14.46 13.90 -19.43
CA ASN A 176 13.14 13.57 -18.92
C ASN A 176 12.62 12.21 -19.41
N LYS A 177 13.12 11.69 -20.53
CA LYS A 177 12.89 10.30 -20.97
C LYS A 177 13.41 9.27 -19.96
N ILE A 178 14.34 9.67 -19.08
CA ILE A 178 14.86 8.81 -18.02
C ILE A 178 14.25 9.19 -16.67
N ARG A 179 14.20 10.49 -16.36
CA ARG A 179 13.79 10.98 -15.03
C ARG A 179 12.32 10.75 -14.73
N LEU A 180 11.41 11.00 -15.68
CA LEU A 180 9.97 10.89 -15.43
C LEU A 180 9.52 9.45 -15.20
N PRO A 181 9.92 8.47 -16.04
CA PRO A 181 9.70 7.05 -15.74
C PRO A 181 10.21 6.65 -14.36
N GLN A 182 11.42 7.10 -14.01
CA GLN A 182 12.02 6.76 -12.73
C GLN A 182 11.26 7.38 -11.54
N ASN A 183 10.76 8.60 -11.66
CA ASN A 183 9.95 9.24 -10.63
C ASN A 183 8.62 8.48 -10.40
N ILE A 184 7.93 8.12 -11.49
CA ILE A 184 6.69 7.31 -11.45
C ILE A 184 6.96 6.00 -10.71
N LYS A 185 8.02 5.29 -11.12
CA LYS A 185 8.42 4.03 -10.49
C LYS A 185 8.75 4.19 -9.01
N THR A 186 9.46 5.24 -8.64
CA THR A 186 9.80 5.52 -7.25
C THR A 186 8.55 5.78 -6.40
N GLU A 187 7.53 6.45 -6.94
CA GLU A 187 6.27 6.68 -6.23
C GLU A 187 5.49 5.37 -5.99
N VAL A 188 5.42 4.49 -7.00
CA VAL A 188 4.81 3.16 -6.86
C VAL A 188 5.55 2.33 -5.80
N GLN A 189 6.89 2.33 -5.82
CA GLN A 189 7.70 1.60 -4.84
C GLN A 189 7.55 2.15 -3.42
N ALA A 190 7.50 3.47 -3.26
CA ALA A 190 7.22 4.10 -1.97
C ALA A 190 5.85 3.67 -1.45
N THR A 191 4.82 3.70 -2.30
CA THR A 191 3.47 3.25 -1.95
C THR A 191 3.44 1.78 -1.53
N GLN A 192 4.10 0.90 -2.29
CA GLN A 192 4.24 -0.50 -1.93
C GLN A 192 4.88 -0.70 -0.54
N SER A 193 5.91 0.08 -0.23
CA SER A 193 6.58 0.02 1.06
C SER A 193 5.63 0.41 2.20
N VAL A 194 4.88 1.50 2.03
CA VAL A 194 3.90 1.96 3.04
C VAL A 194 2.80 0.93 3.23
N LEU A 195 2.24 0.37 2.15
CA LEU A 195 1.22 -0.68 2.25
C LEU A 195 1.75 -1.95 2.92
N THR A 196 3.02 -2.27 2.73
CA THR A 196 3.67 -3.40 3.41
C THR A 196 3.76 -3.15 4.92
N THR A 197 4.10 -1.94 5.34
CA THR A 197 4.05 -1.56 6.76
C THR A 197 2.63 -1.64 7.31
N LEU A 198 1.63 -1.16 6.55
CA LEU A 198 0.23 -1.18 6.96
C LEU A 198 -0.30 -2.61 7.15
N ARG A 199 0.21 -3.60 6.42
CA ARG A 199 -0.12 -5.03 6.63
C ARG A 199 0.26 -5.51 8.03
N ILE A 200 1.35 -4.99 8.61
CA ILE A 200 1.75 -5.34 9.98
C ILE A 200 0.66 -4.86 10.96
N SER A 201 0.12 -3.66 10.75
CA SER A 201 -0.97 -3.10 11.55
C SER A 201 -2.26 -3.93 11.43
N VAL A 202 -2.58 -4.43 10.24
CA VAL A 202 -3.72 -5.35 10.02
C VAL A 202 -3.56 -6.62 10.86
N GLN A 203 -2.36 -7.21 10.85
CA GLN A 203 -2.09 -8.41 11.65
C GLN A 203 -2.18 -8.11 13.15
N ALA A 204 -1.68 -6.94 13.58
CA ALA A 204 -1.78 -6.48 14.96
C ALA A 204 -3.24 -6.29 15.41
N CYS A 205 -4.10 -5.71 14.57
CA CYS A 205 -5.55 -5.60 14.86
C CYS A 205 -6.15 -6.96 15.25
N GLY A 206 -5.79 -8.03 14.54
CA GLY A 206 -6.25 -9.38 14.86
C GLY A 206 -5.63 -9.92 16.15
N ASN A 207 -4.29 -9.96 16.20
CA ASN A 207 -3.55 -10.58 17.30
C ASN A 207 -3.84 -9.91 18.66
N ASP A 208 -3.85 -8.58 18.70
CA ASP A 208 -4.03 -7.84 19.95
C ASP A 208 -5.44 -8.02 20.50
N ASN A 209 -6.46 -7.99 19.64
CA ASN A 209 -7.85 -8.19 20.06
C ASN A 209 -8.11 -9.65 20.46
N VAL A 210 -7.52 -10.64 19.78
CA VAL A 210 -7.59 -12.04 20.20
C VAL A 210 -6.95 -12.20 21.60
N ALA A 211 -5.76 -11.65 21.82
CA ALA A 211 -5.07 -11.73 23.10
C ALA A 211 -5.84 -11.03 24.24
N GLN A 212 -6.42 -9.86 23.97
CA GLN A 212 -7.25 -9.15 24.94
C GLN A 212 -8.52 -9.93 25.27
N TYR A 213 -9.20 -10.47 24.25
CA TYR A 213 -10.35 -11.35 24.44
C TYR A 213 -10.00 -12.55 25.34
N THR A 214 -8.94 -13.28 25.02
CA THR A 214 -8.51 -14.46 25.81
C THR A 214 -8.22 -14.07 27.26
N THR A 215 -7.54 -12.95 27.47
CA THR A 215 -7.21 -12.46 28.81
C THR A 215 -8.47 -12.12 29.61
N GLU A 216 -9.39 -11.35 29.03
CA GLU A 216 -10.62 -10.92 29.70
C GLU A 216 -11.56 -12.10 29.98
N ALA A 217 -11.77 -12.97 28.98
CA ALA A 217 -12.61 -14.15 29.12
C ALA A 217 -12.05 -15.12 30.18
N SER A 218 -10.74 -15.38 30.17
CA SER A 218 -10.08 -16.21 31.19
C SER A 218 -10.19 -15.61 32.58
N SER A 219 -10.06 -14.29 32.71
CA SER A 219 -10.22 -13.61 34.00
C SER A 219 -11.64 -13.81 34.56
N ILE A 220 -12.68 -13.62 33.74
CA ILE A 220 -14.06 -13.78 34.18
C ILE A 220 -14.36 -15.25 34.51
N LEU A 221 -13.85 -16.19 33.71
CA LEU A 221 -14.00 -17.63 33.99
C LEU A 221 -13.31 -18.03 35.31
N ASN A 222 -12.09 -17.56 35.54
CA ASN A 222 -11.37 -17.81 36.80
C ASN A 222 -12.10 -17.22 38.01
N ASP A 223 -12.73 -16.06 37.88
CA ASP A 223 -13.59 -15.51 38.93
C ASP A 223 -14.79 -16.41 39.24
N ILE A 224 -15.40 -17.02 38.22
CA ILE A 224 -16.47 -18.00 38.40
C ILE A 224 -15.94 -19.24 39.11
N ILE A 225 -14.83 -19.82 38.64
CA ILE A 225 -14.20 -21.01 39.24
C ILE A 225 -13.89 -20.75 40.71
N ASN A 226 -13.18 -19.67 41.02
CA ASN A 226 -12.83 -19.30 42.40
C ASN A 226 -14.05 -19.08 43.29
N CYS A 227 -15.17 -18.59 42.73
CA CYS A 227 -16.42 -18.43 43.46
C CYS A 227 -17.06 -19.79 43.75
N VAL A 228 -17.10 -20.69 42.77
CA VAL A 228 -17.67 -22.04 42.90
C VAL A 228 -16.84 -22.88 43.87
N ASP A 229 -15.51 -22.84 43.78
CA ASP A 229 -14.60 -23.58 44.67
C ASP A 229 -14.80 -23.24 46.16
N ARG A 230 -15.25 -22.02 46.47
CA ARG A 230 -15.58 -21.61 47.85
C ARG A 230 -16.89 -22.18 48.36
N LEU A 231 -17.76 -22.63 47.46
CA LEU A 231 -19.05 -23.23 47.77
C LEU A 231 -18.98 -24.76 47.80
N LEU A 232 -17.94 -25.35 47.20
CA LEU A 232 -17.71 -26.79 47.21
C LEU A 232 -17.05 -27.22 48.54
N PRO A 233 -17.54 -28.29 49.19
CA PRO A 233 -17.00 -28.81 50.46
C PRO A 233 -15.70 -29.62 50.31
#